data_AF-A0A7C5H2C5-F1
#
_entry.id   AF-A0A7C5H2C5-F1
#
_cell.length_a   1.000
_cell.length_b   1.000
_cell.length_c   1.000
_cell.angle_alpha   90.00
_cell.angle_beta   90.00
_cell.angle_gamma   90.00
#
_symmetry.space_group_name_H-M   'P 1'
#
loop_
_entity.id
_entity.type
_entity.pdbx_description
1 polymer ?
#
loop_
_entity_poly.entity_id
_entity_poly.type
_entity_poly.pdbx_seq_one_letter_code
_entity_poly.pdbx_strand_id
1 'polypeptide(L)'
;MKTLKKALVVVVLVLIGVGQALASEREERLKQIEKQIEVLTEEVEKLRLGAVAEPEYKSYTGLGPAASKVYGVEKGLSIGGYAELTYANYQHSSKNDLADIYRFILYTGYKF
;
A
#
# COMPACT_ATOMS: atom_id res chain seq x y z
N MET A 1 -58.45 -31.67 21.51
CA MET A 1 -57.02 -32.05 21.29
C MET A 1 -56.51 -31.80 19.87
N LYS A 2 -57.26 -32.07 18.78
CA LYS A 2 -56.76 -31.93 17.40
C LYS A 2 -56.47 -30.48 16.95
N THR A 3 -57.26 -29.50 17.41
CA THR A 3 -57.08 -28.07 17.09
C THR A 3 -55.86 -27.47 17.78
N LEU A 4 -55.62 -27.85 19.04
CA LEU A 4 -54.46 -27.40 19.83
C LEU A 4 -53.12 -27.88 19.25
N LYS A 5 -53.05 -29.13 18.76
CA LYS A 5 -51.86 -29.66 18.08
C LYS A 5 -51.56 -28.93 16.76
N LYS A 6 -52.60 -28.56 16.00
CA LYS A 6 -52.42 -27.79 14.75
C LYS A 6 -51.88 -26.38 15.03
N ALA A 7 -52.38 -25.71 16.07
CA ALA A 7 -51.89 -24.40 16.48
C ALA A 7 -50.40 -24.43 16.90
N LEU A 8 -49.99 -25.46 17.64
CA LEU A 8 -48.59 -25.64 18.07
C LEU A 8 -47.63 -25.78 16.87
N VAL A 9 -48.02 -26.56 15.85
CA VAL A 9 -47.21 -26.76 14.64
C VAL A 9 -47.01 -25.46 13.86
N VAL A 10 -48.06 -24.64 13.76
CA VAL A 10 -47.97 -23.33 13.09
C VAL A 10 -47.03 -22.38 13.84
N VAL A 11 -47.09 -22.36 15.17
CA VAL A 11 -46.18 -21.53 15.98
C VAL A 11 -44.72 -21.96 15.80
N VAL A 12 -44.44 -23.26 15.75
CA VAL A 12 -43.08 -23.77 15.52
C VAL A 12 -42.58 -23.40 14.12
N LEU A 13 -43.41 -23.50 13.09
CA LEU A 13 -43.05 -23.08 11.72
C LEU A 13 -42.74 -21.58 11.64
N VAL A 14 -43.51 -20.75 12.35
CA VAL A 14 -43.26 -19.30 12.42
C VAL A 14 -41.93 -19.01 13.15
N LEU A 15 -41.65 -19.68 14.26
CA LEU A 15 -40.39 -19.51 15.01
C LEU A 15 -39.17 -19.90 14.17
N ILE A 16 -39.26 -20.98 13.39
CA ILE A 16 -38.18 -21.39 12.47
C ILE A 16 -37.98 -20.33 11.37
N GLY A 17 -39.06 -19.81 10.79
CA GLY A 17 -38.99 -18.77 9.77
C GLY A 17 -38.32 -17.47 10.27
N VAL A 18 -38.65 -17.04 11.48
CA VAL A 18 -38.02 -15.86 12.12
C VAL A 18 -36.54 -16.10 12.40
N GLY A 19 -36.17 -17.30 12.84
CA GLY A 19 -34.77 -17.67 13.06
C GLY A 19 -33.91 -17.62 11.80
N GLN A 20 -34.45 -18.08 10.66
CA GLN A 20 -33.74 -18.02 9.38
C GLN A 20 -33.60 -16.59 8.84
N ALA A 21 -34.62 -15.74 9.02
CA ALA A 21 -34.55 -14.34 8.62
C ALA A 21 -33.45 -13.58 9.39
N LEU A 22 -33.35 -13.80 10.71
CA LEU A 22 -32.31 -13.19 11.55
C LEU A 22 -30.89 -13.68 11.22
N ALA A 23 -30.75 -14.94 10.80
CA ALA A 23 -29.47 -15.49 10.36
C ALA A 23 -29.02 -14.84 9.04
N SER A 24 -29.93 -14.71 8.07
CA SER A 24 -29.67 -14.05 6.79
C SER A 24 -29.25 -12.58 6.98
N GLU A 25 -29.94 -11.83 7.82
CA GLU A 25 -29.59 -10.42 8.11
C GLU A 25 -28.19 -10.31 8.74
N ARG A 26 -27.82 -11.26 9.61
CA ARG A 26 -26.49 -11.27 10.23
C ARG A 26 -25.40 -11.57 9.20
N GLU A 27 -25.62 -12.51 8.30
CA GLU A 27 -24.69 -12.81 7.21
C GLU A 27 -24.52 -11.63 6.25
N GLU A 28 -25.61 -10.92 5.92
CA GLU A 28 -25.56 -9.70 5.11
C GLU A 28 -24.74 -8.59 5.78
N ARG A 29 -24.96 -8.37 7.09
CA ARG A 29 -24.17 -7.40 7.86
C ARG A 29 -22.69 -7.78 7.93
N LEU A 30 -22.37 -9.06 8.08
CA LEU A 30 -20.98 -9.53 8.08
C LEU A 30 -20.31 -9.26 6.73
N LYS A 31 -20.96 -9.63 5.63
CA LYS A 31 -20.47 -9.35 4.27
C LYS A 31 -20.26 -7.85 4.03
N GLN A 32 -21.16 -7.01 4.55
CA GLN A 32 -21.04 -5.56 4.44
C GLN A 32 -19.83 -5.02 5.22
N ILE A 33 -19.60 -5.53 6.43
CA ILE A 33 -18.44 -5.16 7.25
C ILE A 33 -17.13 -5.62 6.58
N GLU A 34 -17.07 -6.85 6.09
CA GLU A 34 -15.91 -7.38 5.36
C GLU A 34 -15.57 -6.52 4.14
N LYS A 35 -16.59 -6.14 3.36
CA LYS A 35 -16.43 -5.23 2.23
C LYS A 35 -15.93 -3.85 2.64
N GLN A 36 -16.43 -3.30 3.76
CA GLN A 36 -15.94 -2.02 4.29
C GLN A 36 -14.47 -2.12 4.72
N ILE A 37 -14.07 -3.22 5.36
CA ILE A 37 -12.68 -3.46 5.74
C ILE A 37 -11.78 -3.56 4.51
N GLU A 38 -12.21 -4.26 3.47
CA GLU A 38 -11.44 -4.38 2.22
C GLU A 38 -11.21 -3.01 1.57
N VAL A 39 -12.27 -2.21 1.42
CA VAL A 39 -12.18 -0.84 0.86
C VAL A 39 -11.28 0.05 1.72
N LEU A 40 -11.44 0.02 3.04
CA LEU A 40 -10.60 0.81 3.95
C LEU A 40 -9.14 0.36 3.90
N THR A 41 -8.89 -0.94 3.74
CA THR A 41 -7.53 -1.47 3.59
C THR A 41 -6.91 -0.99 2.29
N GLU A 42 -7.64 -1.07 1.18
CA GLU A 42 -7.20 -0.55 -0.13
C GLU A 42 -6.94 0.97 -0.07
N GLU A 43 -7.82 1.75 0.57
CA GLU A 43 -7.62 3.19 0.75
C GLU A 43 -6.40 3.48 1.62
N VAL A 44 -6.16 2.74 2.70
CA VAL A 44 -4.97 2.90 3.55
C VAL A 44 -3.70 2.53 2.79
N GLU A 45 -3.71 1.45 2.01
CA GLU A 45 -2.59 1.08 1.14
C GLU A 45 -2.34 2.15 0.10
N LYS A 46 -3.37 2.66 -0.58
CA LYS A 46 -3.27 3.73 -1.56
C LYS A 46 -2.78 5.04 -0.94
N LEU A 47 -3.21 5.39 0.26
CA LEU A 47 -2.70 6.56 0.99
C LEU A 47 -1.23 6.38 1.37
N ARG A 48 -0.83 5.18 1.82
CA ARG A 48 0.57 4.87 2.12
C ARG A 48 1.44 4.87 0.88
N LEU A 49 0.98 4.29 -0.23
CA LEU A 49 1.69 4.30 -1.51
C LEU A 49 1.70 5.69 -2.15
N GLY A 50 0.64 6.48 -1.97
CA GLY A 50 0.56 7.88 -2.37
C GLY A 50 1.51 8.78 -1.58
N ALA A 51 1.77 8.48 -0.31
CA ALA A 51 2.85 9.11 0.46
C ALA A 51 4.25 8.66 0.01
N VAL A 52 4.35 7.56 -0.74
CA VAL A 52 5.57 7.09 -1.42
C VAL A 52 5.62 7.61 -2.88
N ALA A 53 4.61 8.37 -3.34
CA ALA A 53 4.61 8.99 -4.66
C ALA A 53 5.91 9.78 -4.85
N GLU A 54 6.50 9.62 -6.04
CA GLU A 54 7.83 10.12 -6.35
C GLU A 54 8.03 11.52 -5.79
N PRO A 55 8.98 11.71 -4.84
CA PRO A 55 9.20 13.02 -4.28
C PRO A 55 9.50 13.94 -5.46
N GLU A 56 8.73 15.03 -5.56
CA GLU A 56 8.97 16.06 -6.55
C GLU A 56 10.46 16.34 -6.54
N TYR A 57 11.10 16.21 -7.71
CA TYR A 57 12.53 16.45 -7.89
C TYR A 57 12.83 17.96 -7.77
N LYS A 58 12.54 18.53 -6.60
CA LYS A 58 12.81 19.90 -6.22
C LYS A 58 14.12 19.92 -5.45
N SER A 59 15.05 20.75 -5.91
CA SER A 59 16.28 21.02 -5.16
C SER A 59 15.95 21.70 -3.84
N TYR A 60 16.30 21.07 -2.73
CA TYR A 60 16.19 21.65 -1.40
C TYR A 60 17.51 22.30 -1.01
N THR A 61 17.52 23.61 -0.71
CA THR A 61 18.70 24.31 -0.15
C THR A 61 20.01 24.13 -0.94
N GLY A 62 19.95 24.10 -2.28
CA GLY A 62 21.13 23.95 -3.15
C GLY A 62 21.60 22.50 -3.34
N LEU A 63 20.90 21.52 -2.77
CA LEU A 63 21.15 20.10 -3.03
C LEU A 63 20.63 19.70 -4.42
N GLY A 64 21.31 18.74 -5.05
CA GLY A 64 20.81 18.11 -6.27
C GLY A 64 19.44 17.43 -6.04
N PRO A 65 18.60 17.30 -7.07
CA PRO A 65 17.24 16.76 -6.91
C PRO A 65 17.20 15.36 -6.29
N ALA A 66 18.14 14.48 -6.62
CA ALA A 66 18.25 13.13 -6.04
C ALA A 66 18.64 13.16 -4.54
N ALA A 67 19.51 14.09 -4.14
CA ALA A 67 19.90 14.29 -2.74
C ALA A 67 18.81 14.99 -1.92
N SER A 68 17.82 15.62 -2.57
CA SER A 68 16.72 16.29 -1.87
C SER A 68 15.62 15.30 -1.44
N LYS A 69 15.59 14.08 -2.02
CA LYS A 69 14.59 13.04 -1.69
C LYS A 69 14.57 12.64 -0.21
N VAL A 70 15.72 12.62 0.46
CA VAL A 70 15.85 12.24 1.89
C VAL A 70 15.05 13.17 2.80
N TYR A 71 14.80 14.41 2.37
CA TYR A 71 14.03 15.42 3.13
C TYR A 71 12.53 15.39 2.83
N GLY A 72 12.10 14.71 1.77
CA GLY A 72 10.68 14.57 1.41
C GLY A 72 9.95 13.49 2.19
N VAL A 73 10.64 12.67 2.98
CA VAL A 73 10.04 11.59 3.77
C VAL A 73 9.35 12.15 5.01
N GLU A 74 8.05 11.90 5.13
CA GLU A 74 7.24 12.42 6.25
C GLU A 74 7.61 11.78 7.60
N LYS A 75 7.91 10.47 7.61
CA LYS A 75 8.30 9.69 8.80
C LYS A 75 9.02 8.39 8.41
N GLY A 76 9.96 7.92 9.23
CA GLY A 76 10.64 6.64 9.08
C GLY A 76 12.04 6.72 8.45
N LEU A 77 12.54 5.56 7.98
CA LEU A 77 13.86 5.42 7.35
C LEU A 77 13.83 5.99 5.92
N SER A 78 14.81 6.82 5.59
CA SER A 78 15.02 7.39 4.26
C SER A 78 16.39 6.97 3.72
N ILE A 79 16.40 6.45 2.49
CA ILE A 79 17.62 6.03 1.79
C ILE A 79 17.61 6.67 0.40
N GLY A 80 18.72 7.30 0.03
CA GLY A 80 18.94 7.88 -1.29
C GLY A 80 20.40 7.73 -1.70
N GLY A 81 20.73 7.98 -2.96
CA GLY A 81 22.10 7.89 -3.41
C GLY A 81 22.32 8.61 -4.74
N TYR A 82 23.58 8.96 -5.00
CA TYR A 82 24.05 9.53 -6.25
C TYR A 82 25.31 8.80 -6.68
N ALA A 83 25.38 8.41 -7.96
CA ALA A 83 26.56 7.79 -8.53
C ALA A 83 26.88 8.45 -9.88
N GLU A 84 28.17 8.56 -10.19
CA GLU A 84 28.67 9.06 -11.47
C GLU A 84 29.58 8.01 -12.10
N LEU A 85 29.18 7.56 -13.28
CA LEU A 85 29.81 6.49 -14.05
C LEU A 85 30.16 7.06 -15.42
N THR A 86 31.38 6.80 -15.89
CA THR A 86 31.80 7.17 -17.24
C THR A 86 32.26 5.93 -17.98
N TYR A 87 31.82 5.83 -19.22
CA TYR A 87 32.25 4.82 -20.14
C TYR A 87 32.69 5.48 -21.45
N ALA A 88 33.86 5.14 -21.94
CA ALA A 88 34.40 5.59 -23.20
C ALA A 88 34.89 4.37 -24.00
N ASN A 89 34.25 4.14 -25.14
CA ASN A 89 34.68 3.15 -26.11
C ASN A 89 35.51 3.85 -27.19
N TYR A 90 36.76 3.44 -27.37
CA TYR A 90 37.67 4.04 -28.34
C TYR A 90 37.79 3.16 -29.57
N GLN A 91 37.37 3.69 -30.72
CA GLN A 91 37.36 2.97 -32.01
C GLN A 91 38.76 2.81 -32.65
N HIS A 92 39.83 3.20 -31.95
CA HIS A 92 41.19 3.22 -32.49
C HIS A 92 42.08 2.26 -31.71
N SER A 93 42.79 1.38 -32.43
CA SER A 93 43.59 0.28 -31.87
C SER A 93 44.71 0.70 -30.90
N SER A 94 45.00 2.00 -30.80
CA SER A 94 46.00 2.56 -29.90
C SER A 94 45.46 2.97 -28.51
N LYS A 95 44.15 2.91 -28.28
CA LYS A 95 43.53 3.20 -26.98
C LYS A 95 42.62 2.07 -26.54
N ASN A 96 42.76 1.71 -25.27
CA ASN A 96 41.85 0.76 -24.62
C ASN A 96 40.58 1.48 -24.17
N ASP A 97 39.47 0.76 -24.21
CA ASP A 97 38.20 1.20 -23.63
C ASP A 97 38.37 1.52 -22.15
N LEU A 98 37.64 2.54 -21.70
CA LEU A 98 37.72 3.05 -20.34
C LEU A 98 36.34 2.97 -19.70
N ALA A 99 36.27 2.32 -18.55
CA ALA A 99 35.11 2.32 -17.67
C ALA A 99 35.57 2.79 -16.29
N ASP A 100 34.95 3.85 -15.78
CA ASP A 100 35.34 4.48 -14.52
C ASP A 100 34.13 4.89 -13.69
N ILE A 101 34.28 4.83 -12.37
CA ILE A 101 33.30 5.22 -11.37
C ILE A 101 33.88 6.37 -10.58
N TYR A 102 33.48 7.59 -10.92
CA TYR A 102 34.05 8.80 -10.31
C TYR A 102 33.56 9.02 -8.89
N ARG A 103 32.26 8.81 -8.65
CA ARG A 103 31.63 9.14 -7.38
C ARG A 103 30.52 8.15 -7.05
N PHE A 104 30.46 7.75 -5.80
CA PHE A 104 29.33 7.03 -5.22
C PHE A 104 29.04 7.62 -3.84
N ILE A 105 27.86 8.22 -3.67
CA ILE A 105 27.44 8.93 -2.47
C ILE A 105 26.13 8.34 -2.01
N LEU A 106 26.11 7.81 -0.79
CA LEU A 106 24.92 7.25 -0.16
C LEU A 106 24.40 8.25 0.88
N TYR A 107 23.09 8.51 0.83
CA TYR A 107 22.35 9.31 1.79
C TYR A 107 21.43 8.37 2.60
N THR A 108 21.50 8.45 3.92
CA THR A 108 20.60 7.72 4.81
C THR A 108 20.15 8.65 5.93
N GLY A 109 18.90 8.51 6.36
CA GLY A 109 18.31 9.32 7.41
C GLY A 109 17.16 8.59 8.09
N TYR A 110 16.81 9.00 9.31
CA TYR A 110 15.64 8.49 10.02
C TYR A 110 14.90 9.64 10.69
N LYS A 111 13.59 9.74 10.44
CA LYS A 111 12.73 10.78 11.02
C LYS A 111 11.69 10.14 11.94
N PHE A 112 11.73 10.50 13.23
CA PHE A 112 10.85 9.97 14.28
C PHE A 112 9.41 10.47 14.14
#